data_AF-A0AAX4KK19-F1
#
_entry.id   AF-A0AAX4KK19-F1
#
_cell.length_a   1.000
_cell.length_b   1.000
_cell.length_c   1.000
_cell.angle_alpha   90.00
_cell.angle_beta   90.00
_cell.angle_gamma   90.00
#
_symmetry.space_group_name_H-M   'P 1'
#
loop_
_entity.id
_entity.type
_entity.pdbx_description
1 polymer ?
#
loop_
_entity_poly.entity_id
_entity_poly.type
_entity_poly.pdbx_seq_one_letter_code
_entity_poly.pdbx_strand_id
1 'polypeptide(L)'
;MTHSWQSNLNLLFLSLLFTFLVLGGVNVSAAELDDSSTPAKSSGGEGILGTVKQIYKVAVNGPDPNLLYEKDAEDGIERLTDDNYVEKVERPLAPSGDRKDDQVWVVLVHGKVTDAASNILLDYHKQASDLVKADPELKNVKFARLDYLTSWKTCTRWLLKRPPYLVFITSSGKQLRFGPTQSLGKGPESLYKVIKEKMYEVVLPWDGRWSPTGDRSYLIEYYIQAQETISKYTNGIPNWVILAFTGIVTQQLMSWLHGSSTPARAPAAPTGQRQVRREERVLVSEDKKN
;
A
#
# COMPACT_ATOMS: atom_id res chain seq x y z
N MET A 1 -1.61 -43.42 -2.25
CA MET A 1 -2.34 -42.14 -2.47
C MET A 1 -1.83 -41.06 -1.50
N THR A 2 -0.55 -40.69 -1.53
CA THR A 2 0.02 -39.73 -0.53
C THR A 2 1.03 -38.73 -1.10
N HIS A 3 1.30 -38.72 -2.41
CA HIS A 3 2.30 -37.82 -3.01
C HIS A 3 1.77 -36.44 -3.46
N SER A 4 0.46 -36.19 -3.42
CA SER A 4 -0.13 -34.92 -3.94
C SER A 4 -0.22 -33.79 -2.90
N TRP A 5 0.04 -34.06 -1.62
CA TRP A 5 -0.06 -33.04 -0.56
C TRP A 5 1.19 -32.15 -0.45
N GLN A 6 2.38 -32.72 -0.67
CA GLN A 6 3.65 -31.97 -0.62
C GLN A 6 3.83 -31.01 -1.80
N SER A 7 3.27 -31.31 -2.98
CA SER A 7 3.35 -30.42 -4.15
C SER A 7 2.50 -29.15 -3.97
N ASN A 8 1.33 -29.28 -3.33
CA ASN A 8 0.45 -28.15 -3.08
C ASN A 8 0.98 -27.24 -1.97
N LEU A 9 1.66 -27.81 -0.97
CA LEU A 9 2.31 -27.04 0.09
C LEU A 9 3.50 -26.22 -0.45
N ASN A 10 4.31 -26.83 -1.33
CA ASN A 10 5.43 -26.13 -1.98
C ASN A 10 4.95 -25.04 -2.95
N LEU A 11 3.84 -25.24 -3.67
CA LEU A 11 3.24 -24.21 -4.53
C LEU A 11 2.64 -23.06 -3.72
N LEU A 12 2.02 -23.34 -2.57
CA LEU A 12 1.56 -22.31 -1.63
C LEU A 12 2.74 -21.54 -1.02
N PHE A 13 3.81 -22.22 -0.64
CA PHE A 13 5.02 -21.58 -0.12
C PHE A 13 5.71 -20.71 -1.18
N LEU A 14 5.82 -21.20 -2.42
CA LEU A 14 6.36 -20.40 -3.53
C LEU A 14 5.46 -19.21 -3.86
N SER A 15 4.13 -19.38 -3.83
CA SER A 15 3.17 -18.30 -4.02
C SER A 15 3.27 -17.23 -2.93
N LEU A 16 3.43 -17.64 -1.66
CA LEU A 16 3.64 -16.74 -0.52
C LEU A 16 4.99 -16.02 -0.60
N LEU A 17 6.06 -16.72 -0.99
CA LEU A 17 7.39 -16.14 -1.18
C LEU A 17 7.41 -15.15 -2.35
N PHE A 18 6.70 -15.46 -3.43
CA PHE A 18 6.55 -14.60 -4.61
C PHE A 18 5.67 -13.39 -4.30
N THR A 19 4.63 -13.51 -3.47
CA THR A 19 3.88 -12.35 -2.97
C THR A 19 4.71 -11.51 -2.02
N PHE A 20 5.58 -12.12 -1.20
CA PHE A 20 6.55 -11.38 -0.39
C PHE A 20 7.55 -10.57 -1.23
N LEU A 21 7.99 -11.09 -2.37
CA LEU A 21 8.92 -10.42 -3.28
C LEU A 21 8.26 -9.38 -4.20
N VAL A 22 7.02 -9.64 -4.65
CA VAL A 22 6.34 -8.78 -5.64
C VAL A 22 5.41 -7.76 -5.00
N LEU A 23 4.76 -8.08 -3.87
CA LEU A 23 3.88 -7.15 -3.15
C LEU A 23 4.51 -6.58 -1.87
N GLY A 24 5.44 -7.31 -1.25
CA GLY A 24 6.26 -6.83 -0.14
C GLY A 24 7.51 -6.06 -0.58
N GLY A 25 7.56 -5.66 -1.85
CA GLY A 25 8.61 -4.84 -2.43
C GLY A 25 8.90 -3.64 -1.53
N VAL A 26 10.06 -3.74 -0.88
CA VAL A 26 10.83 -2.68 -0.25
C VAL A 26 10.37 -1.31 -0.76
N ASN A 27 9.90 -0.44 0.14
CA ASN A 27 9.72 0.99 -0.14
C ASN A 27 11.09 1.59 -0.51
N VAL A 28 11.59 1.28 -1.70
CA VAL A 28 12.64 2.02 -2.37
C VAL A 28 11.92 3.23 -2.92
N SER A 29 12.03 4.36 -2.21
CA SER A 29 11.70 5.67 -2.77
C SER A 29 12.60 5.90 -3.98
N ALA A 30 12.15 5.47 -5.16
CA ALA A 30 12.65 5.97 -6.41
C ALA A 30 12.10 7.40 -6.54
N ALA A 31 12.99 8.38 -6.36
CA ALA A 31 12.72 9.74 -6.76
C ALA A 31 12.67 9.78 -8.29
N GLU A 32 11.47 9.63 -8.84
CA GLU A 32 11.18 9.97 -10.23
C GLU A 32 10.89 11.48 -10.28
N LEU A 33 11.84 12.22 -10.85
CA LEU A 33 11.68 13.64 -11.18
C LEU A 33 10.76 13.73 -12.39
N ASP A 34 9.51 14.13 -12.17
CA ASP A 34 8.59 14.46 -13.26
C ASP A 34 8.53 15.99 -13.42
N ASP A 35 8.93 16.44 -14.61
CA ASP A 35 9.14 17.82 -15.00
C ASP A 35 7.89 18.33 -15.71
N SER A 36 6.96 18.94 -14.96
CA SER A 36 5.88 19.72 -15.56
C SER A 36 5.57 20.96 -14.73
N SER A 37 6.32 22.02 -15.01
CA SER A 37 6.06 23.36 -14.51
C SER A 37 4.93 24.05 -15.28
N THR A 38 3.89 24.50 -14.58
CA THR A 38 3.20 25.76 -14.93
C THR A 38 2.54 26.36 -13.67
N PRO A 39 3.01 27.50 -13.14
CA PRO A 39 2.37 28.12 -11.99
C PRO A 39 1.29 29.13 -12.42
N ALA A 40 0.08 28.96 -11.88
CA ALA A 40 -0.95 29.98 -11.90
C ALA A 40 -0.73 31.00 -10.77
N LYS A 41 -0.91 32.29 -11.10
CA LYS A 41 -0.79 33.46 -10.21
C LYS A 41 -1.77 33.39 -9.02
N SER A 42 -1.28 33.66 -7.82
CA SER A 42 -2.07 34.26 -6.74
C SER A 42 -1.26 35.30 -5.95
N SER A 43 -1.81 36.50 -5.86
CA SER A 43 -1.31 37.67 -5.14
C SER A 43 -1.61 37.61 -3.65
N GLY A 44 -0.66 37.99 -2.78
CA GLY A 44 -0.96 38.36 -1.40
C GLY A 44 0.18 38.17 -0.38
N GLY A 45 1.00 39.20 -0.20
CA GLY A 45 1.42 39.70 1.12
C GLY A 45 2.47 38.96 1.97
N GLU A 46 2.43 37.64 2.08
CA GLU A 46 3.39 36.84 2.89
C GLU A 46 3.71 35.47 2.23
N GLY A 47 3.31 35.30 0.96
CA GLY A 47 3.03 33.98 0.37
C GLY A 47 4.04 33.39 -0.61
N ILE A 48 5.28 33.91 -0.74
CA ILE A 48 6.25 33.37 -1.72
C ILE A 48 7.46 32.74 -1.03
N LEU A 49 8.08 33.42 -0.07
CA LEU A 49 9.25 32.87 0.65
C LEU A 49 8.87 31.67 1.53
N GLY A 50 7.70 31.70 2.17
CA GLY A 50 7.18 30.55 2.93
C GLY A 50 6.93 29.34 2.02
N THR A 51 6.27 29.58 0.88
CA THR A 51 5.95 28.54 -0.13
C THR A 51 7.22 27.94 -0.74
N VAL A 52 8.22 28.75 -1.09
CA VAL A 52 9.50 28.26 -1.63
C VAL A 52 10.29 27.48 -0.58
N LYS A 53 10.32 27.95 0.68
CA LYS A 53 10.97 27.22 1.78
C LYS A 53 10.28 25.89 2.06
N GLN A 54 8.95 25.83 1.92
CA GLN A 54 8.16 24.61 2.09
C GLN A 54 8.35 23.65 0.92
N ILE A 55 8.37 24.13 -0.33
CA ILE A 55 8.71 23.33 -1.51
C ILE A 55 10.13 22.78 -1.39
N TYR A 56 11.11 23.59 -0.99
CA TYR A 56 12.49 23.15 -0.80
C TYR A 56 12.62 22.14 0.36
N LYS A 57 11.95 22.39 1.49
CA LYS A 57 11.92 21.45 2.63
C LYS A 57 11.28 20.11 2.24
N VAL A 58 10.20 20.12 1.46
CA VAL A 58 9.52 18.92 0.96
C VAL A 58 10.36 18.20 -0.11
N ALA A 59 11.05 18.94 -0.97
CA ALA A 59 11.92 18.36 -1.99
C ALA A 59 13.20 17.72 -1.42
N VAL A 60 13.78 18.32 -0.36
CA VAL A 60 15.04 17.85 0.24
C VAL A 60 14.81 16.80 1.34
N ASN A 61 13.78 16.96 2.18
CA ASN A 61 13.56 16.08 3.33
C ASN A 61 12.41 15.06 3.12
N GLY A 62 11.75 15.12 1.96
CA GLY A 62 10.48 14.42 1.74
C GLY A 62 9.32 15.07 2.51
N PRO A 63 8.07 14.68 2.22
CA PRO A 63 6.93 15.08 3.04
C PRO A 63 7.10 14.54 4.46
N ASP A 64 7.10 15.44 5.45
CA ASP A 64 7.21 15.07 6.86
C ASP A 64 5.93 14.31 7.27
N PRO A 65 6.02 13.01 7.61
CA PRO A 65 4.85 12.19 7.94
C PRO A 65 4.11 12.71 9.18
N ASN A 66 4.76 13.51 10.02
CA ASN A 66 4.15 14.05 11.23
C ASN A 66 3.20 15.22 10.97
N LEU A 67 3.31 15.90 9.82
CA LEU A 67 2.45 17.03 9.47
C LEU A 67 0.97 16.62 9.37
N LEU A 68 0.69 15.39 8.91
CA LEU A 68 -0.69 14.89 8.89
C LEU A 68 -1.22 14.60 10.29
N TYR A 69 -0.37 14.15 11.22
CA TYR A 69 -0.78 13.92 12.59
C TYR A 69 -1.14 15.23 13.30
N GLU A 70 -0.35 16.28 13.08
CA GLU A 70 -0.64 17.62 13.59
C GLU A 70 -1.96 18.16 13.00
N LYS A 71 -2.14 18.03 11.68
CA LYS A 71 -3.38 18.45 11.00
C LYS A 71 -4.62 17.72 11.54
N ASP A 72 -4.55 16.41 11.79
CA ASP A 72 -5.67 15.65 12.32
C ASP A 72 -6.07 16.11 13.73
N ALA A 73 -5.07 16.41 14.57
CA ALA A 73 -5.29 16.95 15.90
C ALA A 73 -5.91 18.36 15.86
N GLU A 74 -5.42 19.23 14.97
CA GLU A 74 -5.97 20.58 14.73
C GLU A 74 -7.41 20.54 14.21
N ASP A 75 -7.73 19.57 13.33
CA ASP A 75 -9.08 19.35 12.81
C ASP A 75 -10.01 18.73 13.87
N GLY A 76 -9.49 18.31 15.04
CA GLY A 76 -10.23 17.59 16.06
C GLY A 76 -10.82 16.29 15.51
N ILE A 77 -10.07 15.61 14.65
CA ILE A 77 -10.42 14.33 14.04
C ILE A 77 -9.50 13.27 14.63
N GLU A 78 -10.09 12.13 14.98
CA GLU A 78 -9.37 11.11 15.70
C GLU A 78 -8.47 10.29 14.76
N ARG A 79 -7.18 10.14 15.10
CA ARG A 79 -6.29 9.26 14.36
C ARG A 79 -6.46 7.82 14.84
N LEU A 80 -6.86 6.93 13.93
CA LEU A 80 -6.77 5.49 14.15
C LEU A 80 -5.41 4.99 13.70
N THR A 81 -4.78 4.20 14.57
CA THR A 81 -3.50 3.54 14.36
C THR A 81 -3.62 2.07 14.68
N ASP A 82 -2.64 1.28 14.24
CA ASP A 82 -2.60 -0.15 14.54
C ASP A 82 -2.57 -0.45 16.05
N ASP A 83 -2.05 0.48 16.86
CA ASP A 83 -1.94 0.32 18.32
C ASP A 83 -3.23 0.68 19.05
N ASN A 84 -4.01 1.64 18.53
CA ASN A 84 -5.19 2.16 19.22
C ASN A 84 -6.52 1.62 18.66
N TYR A 85 -6.51 1.00 17.48
CA TYR A 85 -7.72 0.56 16.78
C TYR A 85 -8.57 -0.38 17.63
N VAL A 86 -7.95 -1.38 18.25
CA VAL A 86 -8.65 -2.39 19.04
C VAL A 86 -9.30 -1.78 20.28
N GLU A 87 -8.60 -0.87 20.96
CA GLU A 87 -9.12 -0.20 22.15
C GLU A 87 -10.27 0.76 21.81
N LYS A 88 -10.12 1.55 20.75
CA LYS A 88 -11.07 2.60 20.41
C LYS A 88 -12.30 2.11 19.66
N VAL A 89 -12.14 1.09 18.82
CA VAL A 89 -13.19 0.66 17.87
C VAL A 89 -13.74 -0.71 18.23
N GLU A 90 -12.91 -1.72 18.53
CA GLU A 90 -13.39 -3.08 18.79
C GLU A 90 -13.86 -3.30 20.22
N ARG A 91 -13.18 -2.66 21.17
CA ARG A 91 -13.46 -2.76 22.61
C ARG A 91 -13.59 -1.37 23.24
N PRO A 92 -14.50 -0.52 22.75
CA PRO A 92 -14.65 0.83 23.26
C PRO A 92 -15.16 0.78 24.71
N LEU A 93 -14.37 1.33 25.62
CA LEU A 93 -14.73 1.49 27.02
C LEU A 93 -15.13 2.94 27.30
N ALA A 94 -16.25 3.13 28.00
CA ALA A 94 -16.60 4.41 28.60
C ALA A 94 -15.68 4.70 29.79
N PRO A 95 -15.51 5.98 30.18
CA PRO A 95 -14.82 6.33 31.41
C PRO A 95 -15.43 5.68 32.67
N SER A 96 -16.73 5.32 32.62
CA SER A 96 -17.43 4.58 33.66
C SER A 96 -17.13 3.07 33.68
N GLY A 97 -16.45 2.55 32.66
CA GLY A 97 -16.20 1.12 32.46
C GLY A 97 -17.23 0.41 31.57
N ASP A 98 -18.33 1.08 31.20
CA ASP A 98 -19.38 0.49 30.35
C ASP A 98 -18.98 0.44 28.88
N ARG A 99 -19.48 -0.56 28.14
CA ARG A 99 -19.17 -0.75 26.71
C ARG A 99 -20.00 0.21 25.84
N LYS A 100 -19.35 0.91 24.89
CA LYS A 100 -20.04 1.83 23.94
C LYS A 100 -20.28 1.18 22.58
N ASP A 101 -21.24 0.26 22.52
CA ASP A 101 -21.50 -0.52 21.31
C ASP A 101 -22.33 0.22 20.22
N ASP A 102 -22.90 1.38 20.54
CA ASP A 102 -23.78 2.17 19.68
C ASP A 102 -23.07 3.24 18.83
N GLN A 103 -21.73 3.29 18.92
CA GLN A 103 -20.92 4.26 18.17
C GLN A 103 -20.81 3.90 16.69
N VAL A 104 -20.91 4.93 15.86
CA VAL A 104 -20.69 4.83 14.41
C VAL A 104 -19.42 5.59 14.07
N TRP A 105 -18.40 4.89 13.57
CA TRP A 105 -17.18 5.53 13.10
C TRP A 105 -17.23 5.78 11.60
N VAL A 106 -16.93 7.00 11.20
CA VAL A 106 -16.76 7.43 9.81
C VAL A 106 -15.27 7.62 9.59
N VAL A 107 -14.62 6.58 9.08
CA VAL A 107 -13.17 6.52 8.92
C VAL A 107 -12.78 6.82 7.49
N LEU A 108 -11.97 7.87 7.29
CA LEU A 108 -11.31 8.11 6.02
C LEU A 108 -9.92 7.45 6.03
N VAL A 109 -9.72 6.49 5.15
CA VAL A 109 -8.40 5.90 4.90
C VAL A 109 -7.75 6.66 3.76
N HIS A 110 -6.64 7.32 4.03
CA HIS A 110 -5.94 8.16 3.06
C HIS A 110 -4.58 7.55 2.68
N GLY A 111 -4.07 7.93 1.50
CA GLY A 111 -2.75 7.56 1.01
C GLY A 111 -1.68 8.59 1.39
N LYS A 112 -0.66 8.70 0.53
CA LYS A 112 0.41 9.69 0.65
C LYS A 112 -0.14 11.11 0.61
N VAL A 113 0.54 12.05 1.28
CA VAL A 113 0.23 13.50 1.21
C VAL A 113 0.25 14.04 -0.22
N THR A 114 1.01 13.41 -1.12
CA THR A 114 1.09 13.81 -2.52
C THR A 114 -0.08 13.30 -3.37
N ASP A 115 -0.95 12.43 -2.82
CA ASP A 115 -2.12 11.93 -3.53
C ASP A 115 -3.25 12.97 -3.51
N ALA A 116 -3.49 13.58 -4.67
CA ALA A 116 -4.52 14.60 -4.86
C ALA A 116 -5.93 14.11 -4.46
N ALA A 117 -6.25 12.84 -4.73
CA ALA A 117 -7.55 12.27 -4.38
C ALA A 117 -7.74 12.19 -2.85
N SER A 118 -6.69 11.79 -2.13
CA SER A 118 -6.68 11.76 -0.68
C SER A 118 -6.82 13.16 -0.06
N ASN A 119 -6.11 14.16 -0.58
CA ASN A 119 -6.16 15.53 -0.05
C ASN A 119 -7.53 16.18 -0.16
N ILE A 120 -8.20 16.03 -1.31
CA ILE A 120 -9.55 16.55 -1.52
C ILE A 120 -10.52 15.93 -0.49
N LEU A 121 -10.39 14.63 -0.25
CA LEU A 121 -11.25 13.93 0.70
C LEU A 121 -10.93 14.27 2.17
N LEU A 122 -9.70 14.63 2.51
CA LEU A 122 -9.34 15.06 3.87
C LEU A 122 -10.13 16.32 4.27
N ASP A 123 -10.14 17.34 3.41
CA ASP A 123 -10.83 18.60 3.68
C ASP A 123 -12.36 18.42 3.64
N TYR A 124 -12.85 17.60 2.71
CA TYR A 124 -14.25 17.20 2.63
C TYR A 124 -14.72 16.47 3.90
N HIS A 125 -13.93 15.51 4.38
CA HIS A 125 -14.21 14.73 5.59
C HIS A 125 -14.20 15.60 6.84
N LYS A 126 -13.29 16.59 6.93
CA LYS A 126 -13.29 17.60 7.99
C LYS A 126 -14.58 18.40 8.00
N GLN A 127 -14.93 19.01 6.88
CA GLN A 127 -16.11 19.89 6.79
C GLN A 127 -17.38 19.11 7.13
N ALA A 128 -17.50 17.86 6.67
CA ALA A 128 -18.60 16.99 7.08
C ALA A 128 -18.60 16.68 8.59
N SER A 129 -17.41 16.51 9.19
CA SER A 129 -17.29 16.32 10.64
C SER A 129 -17.77 17.53 11.44
N ASP A 130 -17.50 18.75 10.96
CA ASP A 130 -17.92 19.99 11.62
C ASP A 130 -19.45 20.13 11.57
N LEU A 131 -20.08 19.78 10.44
CA LEU A 131 -21.53 19.72 10.31
C LEU A 131 -22.17 18.70 11.27
N VAL A 132 -21.54 17.53 11.42
CA VAL A 132 -22.02 16.49 12.36
C VAL A 132 -21.83 16.93 13.82
N LYS A 133 -20.70 17.56 14.17
CA LYS A 133 -20.45 18.09 15.53
C LYS A 133 -21.46 19.17 15.94
N ALA A 134 -21.96 19.95 14.97
CA ALA A 134 -23.00 20.95 15.20
C ALA A 134 -24.41 20.34 15.40
N ASP A 135 -24.62 19.06 15.04
CA ASP A 135 -25.92 18.40 15.14
C ASP A 135 -26.02 17.55 16.43
N PRO A 136 -26.88 17.92 17.40
CA PRO A 136 -26.99 17.20 18.67
C PRO A 136 -27.60 15.80 18.54
N GLU A 137 -28.25 15.47 17.42
CA GLU A 137 -28.82 14.13 17.16
C GLU A 137 -27.75 13.09 16.81
N LEU A 138 -26.56 13.52 16.37
CA LEU A 138 -25.50 12.67 15.84
C LEU A 138 -24.31 12.48 16.79
N LYS A 139 -24.53 12.62 18.11
CA LYS A 139 -23.47 12.52 19.13
C LYS A 139 -22.75 11.17 19.19
N ASN A 140 -23.39 10.10 18.71
CA ASN A 140 -22.81 8.77 18.65
C ASN A 140 -21.91 8.56 17.41
N VAL A 141 -21.87 9.52 16.48
CA VAL A 141 -21.02 9.47 15.30
C VAL A 141 -19.63 10.04 15.63
N LYS A 142 -18.59 9.31 15.25
CA LYS A 142 -17.19 9.70 15.42
C LYS A 142 -16.49 9.75 14.08
N PHE A 143 -15.69 10.78 13.86
CA PHE A 143 -14.87 10.91 12.67
C PHE A 143 -13.46 10.51 13.00
N ALA A 144 -12.88 9.68 12.13
CA ALA A 144 -11.49 9.31 12.24
C ALA A 144 -10.78 9.29 10.90
N ARG A 145 -9.46 9.40 10.95
CA ARG A 145 -8.57 9.22 9.81
C ARG A 145 -7.61 8.09 10.09
N LEU A 146 -7.24 7.38 9.04
CA LEU A 146 -6.31 6.26 9.09
C LEU A 146 -5.31 6.38 7.93
N ASP A 147 -4.03 6.24 8.25
CA ASP A 147 -2.97 6.23 7.23
C ASP A 147 -2.86 4.84 6.61
N TYR A 148 -2.97 4.77 5.29
CA TYR A 148 -2.75 3.50 4.60
C TYR A 148 -1.31 2.98 4.74
N LEU A 149 -0.32 3.87 4.87
CA LEU A 149 1.09 3.49 4.91
C LEU A 149 1.56 3.14 6.31
N THR A 150 1.10 3.88 7.33
CA THR A 150 1.57 3.68 8.71
C THR A 150 0.71 2.70 9.50
N SER A 151 -0.58 2.55 9.15
CA SER A 151 -1.51 1.63 9.82
C SER A 151 -1.78 0.38 8.98
N TRP A 152 -0.69 -0.28 8.57
CA TRP A 152 -0.73 -1.38 7.63
C TRP A 152 -1.43 -2.62 8.19
N LYS A 153 -1.38 -2.87 9.51
CA LYS A 153 -2.04 -4.04 10.12
C LYS A 153 -3.55 -3.90 9.99
N THR A 154 -4.08 -2.72 10.30
CA THR A 154 -5.52 -2.42 10.19
C THR A 154 -5.96 -2.44 8.73
N CYS A 155 -5.16 -1.88 7.80
CA CYS A 155 -5.44 -1.97 6.37
C CYS A 155 -5.47 -3.41 5.86
N THR A 156 -4.56 -4.26 6.36
CA THR A 156 -4.50 -5.69 6.03
C THR A 156 -5.71 -6.43 6.59
N ARG A 157 -6.11 -6.14 7.84
CA ARG A 157 -7.34 -6.67 8.46
C ARG A 157 -8.59 -6.33 7.64
N TRP A 158 -8.61 -5.16 7.03
CA TRP A 158 -9.70 -4.70 6.18
C TRP A 158 -9.55 -5.08 4.69
N LEU A 159 -8.48 -5.79 4.33
CA LEU A 159 -8.12 -6.14 2.96
C LEU A 159 -8.14 -4.96 1.98
N LEU A 160 -7.71 -3.79 2.44
CA LEU A 160 -7.61 -2.60 1.61
C LEU A 160 -6.48 -2.75 0.59
N LYS A 161 -6.74 -2.36 -0.65
CA LYS A 161 -5.76 -2.48 -1.75
C LYS A 161 -5.20 -1.14 -2.21
N ARG A 162 -6.04 -0.10 -2.27
CA ARG A 162 -5.64 1.23 -2.76
C ARG A 162 -6.49 2.33 -2.14
N PRO A 163 -5.91 3.24 -1.33
CA PRO A 163 -6.63 4.41 -0.83
C PRO A 163 -7.00 5.37 -1.97
N PRO A 164 -7.97 6.27 -1.77
CA PRO A 164 -8.71 6.51 -0.53
C PRO A 164 -9.97 5.64 -0.36
N TYR A 165 -10.30 5.29 0.88
CA TYR A 165 -11.55 4.60 1.24
C TYR A 165 -12.32 5.39 2.30
N LEU A 166 -13.66 5.40 2.18
CA LEU A 166 -14.54 5.80 3.27
C LEU A 166 -15.14 4.55 3.90
N VAL A 167 -14.89 4.35 5.19
CA VAL A 167 -15.31 3.15 5.92
C VAL A 167 -16.25 3.56 7.05
N PHE A 168 -17.46 3.00 7.06
CA PHE A 168 -18.38 3.12 8.17
C PHE A 168 -18.25 1.89 9.06
N ILE A 169 -17.89 2.08 10.32
CA ILE A 169 -17.71 1.01 11.30
C ILE A 169 -18.80 1.09 12.34
N THR A 170 -19.47 -0.03 12.57
CA THR A 170 -20.57 -0.15 13.53
C THR A 170 -20.43 -1.46 14.31
N SER A 171 -21.23 -1.63 15.38
CA SER A 171 -21.21 -2.83 16.22
C SER A 171 -19.82 -3.14 16.79
N SER A 172 -19.11 -2.10 17.25
CA SER A 172 -17.76 -2.21 17.82
C SER A 172 -16.78 -2.97 16.92
N GLY A 173 -16.56 -2.49 15.70
CA GLY A 173 -15.60 -3.09 14.76
C GLY A 173 -16.10 -4.31 13.97
N LYS A 174 -17.23 -4.91 14.36
CA LYS A 174 -17.72 -6.15 13.73
C LYS A 174 -18.33 -5.96 12.35
N GLN A 175 -18.90 -4.79 12.09
CA GLN A 175 -19.56 -4.48 10.82
C GLN A 175 -18.86 -3.30 10.16
N LEU A 176 -18.15 -3.61 9.07
CA LEU A 176 -17.47 -2.64 8.21
C LEU A 176 -18.31 -2.45 6.95
N ARG A 177 -18.58 -1.21 6.55
CA ARG A 177 -19.23 -0.88 5.27
C ARG A 177 -18.32 0.06 4.49
N PHE A 178 -18.11 -0.24 3.21
CA PHE A 178 -17.24 0.55 2.35
C PHE A 178 -18.10 1.48 1.48
N GLY A 179 -18.05 2.78 1.78
CA GLY A 179 -18.73 3.81 1.03
C GLY A 179 -17.98 4.13 -0.27
N PRO A 180 -18.67 4.31 -1.41
CA PRO A 180 -18.02 4.75 -2.63
C PRO A 180 -17.65 6.23 -2.48
N THR A 181 -16.36 6.55 -2.58
CA THR A 181 -15.88 7.94 -2.46
C THR A 181 -16.33 8.80 -3.64
N GLN A 182 -16.49 8.18 -4.82
CA GLN A 182 -16.92 8.86 -6.04
C GLN A 182 -18.40 9.27 -6.03
N SER A 183 -19.22 8.64 -5.18
CA SER A 183 -20.67 8.90 -5.11
C SER A 183 -21.07 9.83 -3.98
N LEU A 184 -20.12 10.37 -3.21
CA LEU A 184 -20.39 11.26 -2.07
C LEU A 184 -20.88 12.64 -2.49
N GLY A 185 -21.20 12.88 -3.76
CA GLY A 185 -21.64 14.20 -4.23
C GLY A 185 -20.50 15.22 -4.29
N LYS A 186 -20.84 16.47 -4.60
CA LYS A 186 -19.86 17.54 -4.85
C LYS A 186 -19.44 18.31 -3.60
N GLY A 187 -20.17 18.20 -2.49
CA GLY A 187 -19.98 19.00 -1.28
C GLY A 187 -20.14 18.21 0.02
N PRO A 188 -19.52 18.68 1.12
CA PRO A 188 -19.47 17.98 2.42
C PRO A 188 -20.84 17.72 3.04
N GLU A 189 -21.85 18.50 2.66
CA GLU A 189 -23.25 18.35 3.07
C GLU A 189 -23.82 17.00 2.63
N SER A 190 -23.27 16.42 1.56
CA SER A 190 -23.71 15.13 1.05
C SER A 190 -23.32 13.98 1.99
N LEU A 191 -22.10 13.98 2.53
CA LEU A 191 -21.69 13.01 3.55
C LEU A 191 -22.44 13.23 4.86
N TYR A 192 -22.65 14.49 5.26
CA TYR A 192 -23.52 14.80 6.39
C TYR A 192 -24.93 14.20 6.20
N LYS A 193 -25.54 14.37 5.01
CA LYS A 193 -26.84 13.78 4.68
C LYS A 193 -26.81 12.25 4.74
N VAL A 194 -25.78 11.62 4.17
CA VAL A 194 -25.60 10.15 4.21
C VAL A 194 -25.56 9.65 5.66
N ILE A 195 -24.89 10.37 6.55
CA ILE A 195 -24.81 10.02 7.97
C ILE A 195 -26.15 10.26 8.66
N LYS A 196 -26.75 11.44 8.48
CA LYS A 196 -28.02 11.84 9.12
C LYS A 196 -29.18 10.94 8.74
N GLU A 197 -29.32 10.64 7.46
CA GLU A 197 -30.38 9.78 6.94
C GLU A 197 -30.01 8.29 7.01
N LYS A 198 -28.87 7.95 7.62
CA LYS A 198 -28.34 6.58 7.74
C LYS A 198 -28.26 5.84 6.40
N MET A 199 -28.04 6.56 5.31
CA MET A 199 -27.93 5.97 3.97
C MET A 199 -26.76 4.98 3.85
N TYR A 200 -25.76 5.09 4.73
CA TYR A 200 -24.68 4.11 4.80
C TYR A 200 -25.18 2.70 5.17
N GLU A 201 -26.34 2.55 5.81
CA GLU A 201 -26.94 1.24 6.14
C GLU A 201 -27.48 0.50 4.92
N VAL A 202 -27.74 1.21 3.81
CA VAL A 202 -28.12 0.60 2.53
C VAL A 202 -26.98 -0.24 1.96
N VAL A 203 -25.73 0.15 2.25
CA VAL A 203 -24.56 -0.65 1.91
C VAL A 203 -24.49 -1.83 2.88
N LEU A 204 -24.50 -3.05 2.32
CA LEU A 204 -24.39 -4.25 3.13
C LEU A 204 -23.05 -4.26 3.89
N PRO A 205 -23.05 -4.68 5.18
CA PRO A 205 -21.81 -4.88 5.90
C PRO A 205 -20.98 -5.95 5.20
N TRP A 206 -19.66 -5.78 5.22
CA TRP A 206 -18.73 -6.75 4.69
C TRP A 206 -18.78 -8.02 5.53
N ASP A 207 -19.41 -9.05 4.98
CA ASP A 207 -19.73 -10.33 5.62
C ASP A 207 -19.01 -11.52 4.95
N GLY A 208 -18.02 -11.23 4.10
CA GLY A 208 -17.24 -12.27 3.43
C GLY A 208 -16.44 -13.12 4.41
N ARG A 209 -15.96 -14.29 3.94
CA ARG A 209 -15.11 -15.23 4.70
C ARG A 209 -13.88 -14.62 5.38
N TRP A 210 -13.40 -13.52 4.82
CA TRP A 210 -12.22 -12.78 5.25
C TRP A 210 -12.55 -11.51 6.04
N SER A 211 -13.83 -11.23 6.30
CA SER A 211 -14.23 -10.12 7.15
C SER A 211 -13.76 -10.33 8.60
N PRO A 212 -13.81 -9.31 9.47
CA PRO A 212 -13.43 -9.47 10.88
C PRO A 212 -14.20 -10.59 11.59
N THR A 213 -15.43 -10.87 11.16
CA THR A 213 -16.31 -11.91 11.71
C THR A 213 -16.34 -13.20 10.87
N GLY A 214 -15.58 -13.24 9.76
CA GLY A 214 -15.56 -14.37 8.84
C GLY A 214 -14.78 -15.58 9.37
N ASP A 215 -15.04 -16.75 8.77
CA ASP A 215 -14.43 -18.04 9.14
C ASP A 215 -12.90 -18.09 8.94
N ARG A 216 -12.36 -17.19 8.11
CA ARG A 216 -10.93 -17.11 7.76
C ARG A 216 -10.24 -15.86 8.31
N SER A 217 -10.89 -15.10 9.19
CA SER A 217 -10.28 -13.91 9.82
C SER A 217 -8.97 -14.26 10.54
N TYR A 218 -8.90 -15.42 11.20
CA TYR A 218 -7.71 -15.89 11.91
C TYR A 218 -6.47 -16.03 11.01
N LEU A 219 -6.65 -16.32 9.71
CA LEU A 219 -5.53 -16.40 8.76
C LEU A 219 -4.93 -15.02 8.49
N ILE A 220 -5.77 -13.98 8.46
CA ILE A 220 -5.30 -12.60 8.31
C ILE A 220 -4.54 -12.19 9.57
N GLU A 221 -5.05 -12.50 10.76
CA GLU A 221 -4.33 -12.23 12.00
C GLU A 221 -2.99 -12.95 12.07
N TYR A 222 -2.94 -14.23 11.65
CA TYR A 222 -1.69 -14.97 11.58
C TYR A 222 -0.70 -14.34 10.60
N TYR A 223 -1.19 -13.90 9.43
CA TYR A 223 -0.38 -13.19 8.45
C TYR A 223 0.19 -11.88 9.03
N ILE A 224 -0.65 -11.08 9.70
CA ILE A 224 -0.24 -9.84 10.35
C ILE A 224 0.84 -10.12 11.42
N GLN A 225 0.64 -11.11 12.28
CA GLN A 225 1.60 -11.47 13.32
C GLN A 225 2.93 -11.96 12.74
N ALA A 226 2.88 -12.79 11.69
CA ALA A 226 4.06 -13.29 11.01
C ALA A 226 4.84 -12.13 10.37
N GLN A 227 4.17 -11.24 9.64
CA GLN A 227 4.80 -10.09 9.01
C GLN A 227 5.37 -9.11 10.05
N GLU A 228 4.65 -8.83 11.14
CA GLU A 228 5.17 -8.02 12.24
C GLU A 228 6.42 -8.62 12.86
N THR A 229 6.42 -9.94 13.09
CA THR A 229 7.56 -10.66 13.64
C THR A 229 8.76 -10.57 12.71
N ILE A 230 8.56 -10.84 11.41
CA ILE A 230 9.60 -10.71 10.38
C ILE A 230 10.14 -9.29 10.36
N SER A 231 9.28 -8.27 10.30
CA SER A 231 9.68 -6.87 10.30
C SER A 231 10.54 -6.51 11.52
N LYS A 232 10.16 -6.97 12.73
CA LYS A 232 10.96 -6.74 13.95
C LYS A 232 12.36 -7.31 13.82
N TYR A 233 12.52 -8.50 13.25
CA TYR A 233 13.83 -9.12 13.04
C TYR A 233 14.62 -8.49 11.88
N THR A 234 13.95 -8.06 10.80
CA THR A 234 14.62 -7.48 9.63
C THR A 234 14.99 -6.01 9.81
N ASN A 235 14.31 -5.27 10.68
CA ASN A 235 14.56 -3.84 10.89
C ASN A 235 16.00 -3.53 11.38
N GLY A 236 16.70 -4.50 11.98
CA GLY A 236 18.10 -4.35 12.38
C GLY A 236 19.12 -4.71 11.28
N ILE A 237 18.67 -5.22 10.13
CA ILE A 237 19.55 -5.72 9.07
C ILE A 237 19.79 -4.60 8.05
N PRO A 238 21.06 -4.26 7.73
CA PRO A 238 21.36 -3.27 6.71
C PRO A 238 20.80 -3.67 5.33
N ASN A 239 20.28 -2.68 4.57
CA ASN A 239 19.66 -2.91 3.26
C ASN A 239 20.55 -3.69 2.27
N TRP A 240 21.86 -3.46 2.28
CA TRP A 240 22.79 -4.17 1.40
C TRP A 240 22.86 -5.68 1.68
N VAL A 241 22.65 -6.10 2.93
CA VAL A 241 22.62 -7.52 3.31
C VAL A 241 21.36 -8.17 2.77
N ILE A 242 20.22 -7.49 2.90
CA ILE A 242 18.94 -7.96 2.34
C ILE A 242 19.08 -8.12 0.82
N LEU A 243 19.67 -7.12 0.13
CA LEU A 243 19.91 -7.16 -1.31
C LEU A 243 20.87 -8.30 -1.73
N ALA A 244 21.94 -8.53 -0.96
CA ALA A 244 22.85 -9.64 -1.22
C ALA A 244 22.13 -10.99 -1.07
N PHE A 245 21.34 -11.14 -0.01
CA PHE A 245 20.57 -12.35 0.25
C PHE A 245 19.51 -12.61 -0.83
N THR A 246 18.76 -11.59 -1.26
CA THR A 246 17.79 -11.74 -2.35
C THR A 246 18.46 -12.09 -3.68
N GLY A 247 19.66 -11.55 -3.96
CA GLY A 247 20.47 -11.94 -5.11
C GLY A 247 20.80 -13.43 -5.11
N ILE A 248 21.29 -13.97 -3.99
CA ILE A 248 21.61 -15.40 -3.84
C ILE A 248 20.37 -16.28 -4.01
N VAL A 249 19.27 -15.93 -3.35
CA VAL A 249 18.00 -16.67 -3.44
C VAL A 249 17.47 -16.67 -4.87
N THR A 250 17.51 -15.52 -5.54
CA THR A 250 17.05 -15.38 -6.93
C THR A 250 17.90 -16.21 -7.88
N GLN A 251 19.22 -16.21 -7.72
CA GLN A 251 20.12 -17.02 -8.53
C GLN A 251 19.84 -18.51 -8.34
N GLN A 252 19.62 -18.97 -7.11
CA GLN A 252 19.28 -20.36 -6.83
C GLN A 252 17.91 -20.75 -7.41
N LEU A 253 16.92 -19.85 -7.30
CA LEU A 253 15.60 -20.06 -7.87
C LEU A 253 15.64 -20.15 -9.39
N MET A 254 16.39 -19.27 -10.05
CA MET A 254 16.58 -19.30 -11.52
C MET A 254 17.34 -20.56 -11.96
N SER A 255 18.39 -20.95 -11.24
CA SER A 255 19.11 -22.20 -11.50
C SER A 255 18.18 -23.41 -11.41
N TRP A 256 17.30 -23.44 -10.41
CA TRP A 256 16.31 -24.49 -10.25
C TRP A 256 15.25 -24.47 -11.37
N LEU A 257 14.75 -23.29 -11.75
CA LEU A 257 13.74 -23.13 -12.80
C LEU A 257 14.28 -23.48 -14.20
N HIS A 258 15.55 -23.19 -14.47
CA HIS A 258 16.22 -23.50 -15.74
C HIS A 258 16.91 -24.88 -15.76
N GLY A 259 16.85 -25.63 -14.66
CA GLY A 259 17.62 -26.86 -14.43
C GLY A 259 17.17 -28.10 -15.23
N SER A 260 16.23 -28.02 -16.16
CA SER A 260 15.66 -29.19 -16.84
C SER A 260 15.76 -29.22 -18.37
N SER A 261 16.68 -28.49 -18.98
CA SER A 261 17.05 -28.71 -20.38
C SER A 261 18.55 -28.93 -20.49
N THR A 262 19.00 -30.13 -20.08
CA THR A 262 20.20 -30.71 -20.66
C THR A 262 19.98 -30.71 -22.18
N PRO A 263 20.72 -29.92 -22.98
CA PRO A 263 20.72 -30.18 -24.41
C PRO A 263 21.27 -31.59 -24.55
N ALA A 264 20.47 -32.50 -25.10
CA ALA A 264 20.94 -33.84 -25.43
C ALA A 264 22.26 -33.67 -26.18
N ARG A 265 23.37 -34.06 -25.52
CA ARG A 265 24.70 -33.99 -26.09
C ARG A 265 24.63 -34.79 -27.38
N ALA A 266 24.58 -34.10 -28.52
CA ALA A 266 24.68 -34.74 -29.82
C ALA A 266 25.95 -35.60 -29.78
N PRO A 267 25.87 -36.89 -30.13
CA PRO A 267 27.02 -37.78 -30.05
C PRO A 267 28.13 -37.18 -30.90
N ALA A 268 29.33 -37.10 -30.31
CA ALA A 268 30.51 -36.58 -30.96
C ALA A 268 30.73 -37.32 -32.29
N ALA A 269 30.63 -36.57 -33.40
CA ALA A 269 31.05 -37.08 -34.70
C ALA A 269 32.57 -37.31 -34.65
N PRO A 270 33.07 -38.48 -35.12
CA PRO A 270 34.48 -38.80 -35.06
C PRO A 270 35.28 -37.89 -35.99
N THR A 271 36.45 -37.51 -35.49
CA THR A 271 37.57 -36.84 -36.14
C THR A 271 37.77 -37.26 -37.60
N GLY A 272 37.75 -36.31 -38.54
CA GLY A 272 38.15 -36.60 -39.92
C GLY A 272 38.07 -35.44 -40.92
N GLN A 273 39.21 -34.77 -41.14
CA GLN A 273 39.61 -34.03 -42.36
C GLN A 273 38.80 -32.74 -42.66
N ARG A 274 39.35 -31.61 -43.14
CA ARG A 274 40.50 -31.34 -44.02
C ARG A 274 40.79 -29.84 -43.89
N GLN A 275 42.00 -29.46 -43.46
CA GLN A 275 42.45 -28.07 -43.59
C GLN A 275 42.61 -27.74 -45.08
N VAL A 276 41.70 -26.92 -45.63
CA VAL A 276 41.93 -26.27 -46.91
C VAL A 276 42.69 -24.99 -46.63
N ARG A 277 44.01 -25.09 -46.79
CA ARG A 277 44.95 -23.95 -46.84
C ARG A 277 44.55 -23.07 -48.01
N ARG A 278 43.93 -21.92 -47.72
CA ARG A 278 43.62 -20.88 -48.71
C ARG A 278 44.91 -20.15 -49.03
N GLU A 279 45.50 -20.44 -50.18
CA GLU A 279 46.58 -19.61 -50.75
C GLU A 279 45.98 -18.27 -51.19
N GLU A 280 46.39 -17.22 -50.52
CA GLU A 280 46.08 -15.84 -50.87
C GLU A 280 46.97 -15.44 -52.05
N ARG A 281 46.39 -15.47 -53.27
CA ARG A 281 47.07 -14.96 -54.46
C ARG A 281 46.91 -13.43 -54.46
N VAL A 282 47.88 -12.74 -53.89
CA VAL A 282 48.01 -11.27 -53.96
C VAL A 282 48.28 -10.88 -55.42
N LEU A 283 47.29 -10.28 -56.07
CA LEU A 283 47.47 -9.61 -57.36
C LEU A 283 47.81 -8.14 -57.09
N VAL A 284 49.09 -7.81 -57.29
CA VAL A 284 49.57 -6.44 -57.39
C VAL A 284 49.07 -5.86 -58.72
N SER A 285 48.14 -4.91 -58.64
CA SER A 285 47.76 -4.06 -59.78
C SER A 285 48.78 -2.93 -59.86
N GLU A 286 49.69 -2.99 -60.83
CA GLU A 286 50.57 -1.87 -61.19
C GLU A 286 49.74 -0.75 -61.85
N ASP A 287 49.80 0.41 -61.22
CA ASP A 287 49.29 1.67 -61.71
C ASP A 287 50.23 2.20 -62.81
N LYS A 288 49.77 2.25 -64.06
CA LYS A 288 50.48 2.94 -65.16
C LYS A 288 49.72 4.19 -65.56
N LYS A 289 50.30 5.32 -65.14
CA LYS A 289 50.19 6.66 -65.73
C LYS A 289 50.08 6.60 -67.26
N ASN A 290 49.12 7.35 -67.80
CA ASN A 290 49.32 8.31 -68.88
C ASN A 290 48.29 9.43 -68.75
#